data_AF-A0A2D8MJF7-F1
#
_entry.id   AF-A0A2D8MJF7-F1
#
_cell.length_a   1.000
_cell.length_b   1.000
_cell.length_c   1.000
_cell.angle_alpha   90.00
_cell.angle_beta   90.00
_cell.angle_gamma   90.00
#
_symmetry.space_group_name_H-M   'P 1'
#
loop_
_entity.id
_entity.type
_entity.pdbx_description
1 polymer ?
#
loop_
_entity_poly.entity_id
_entity_poly.type
_entity_poly.pdbx_seq_one_letter_code
_entity_poly.pdbx_strand_id
1 'polypeptide(L)'
;MVEAGTTLEALQQIVQEAPAGSTIELGAGTFLFDGTLFIERNDITIRGSGIGQTIIESTLTGAEAAPTIQISSPSRATPLAQLASSTEVGATTITLQSTADLSVGQKLSIYQANDEAWLQASGNGHLLDLPDDLAPEIAAQVQQYIATSPLREIIVEVTAIDGNAVTLSHALPYAFDASAAIVSRLNLVHDITLEGFTVQSALGIADPMLFENSLDEGLGVPTISIQKTTDSSFNNIRVENSGSVAFSFAQIFGVTGDGLQAVGSHNKGEQGNGYGFSLSEAFANNFTNLTSLDVRHGLLFASWSAEHYNDI
;
A
#
# COMPACT_ATOMS: atom_id res chain seq x y z
N MET A 1 19.55 -14.41 -16.46
CA MET A 1 19.37 -14.98 -15.11
C MET A 1 20.39 -14.34 -14.21
N VAL A 2 19.96 -13.83 -13.07
CA VAL A 2 20.80 -13.29 -12.01
C VAL A 2 21.09 -14.44 -11.06
N GLU A 3 22.37 -14.73 -10.85
CA GLU A 3 22.83 -15.84 -10.01
C GLU A 3 22.82 -15.46 -8.54
N ALA A 4 22.57 -16.45 -7.67
CA ALA A 4 22.73 -16.29 -6.23
C ALA A 4 24.15 -15.81 -5.89
N GLY A 5 24.25 -14.91 -4.91
CA GLY A 5 25.50 -14.20 -4.58
C GLY A 5 25.75 -12.92 -5.38
N THR A 6 24.89 -12.57 -6.34
CA THR A 6 24.82 -11.20 -6.88
C THR A 6 24.48 -10.25 -5.73
N THR A 7 25.24 -9.17 -5.58
CA THR A 7 25.00 -8.20 -4.50
C THR A 7 23.72 -7.40 -4.76
N LEU A 8 23.14 -6.85 -3.70
CA LEU A 8 21.96 -6.02 -3.82
C LEU A 8 22.19 -4.80 -4.71
N GLU A 9 23.36 -4.17 -4.65
CA GLU A 9 23.67 -2.99 -5.47
C GLU A 9 23.71 -3.34 -6.96
N ALA A 10 24.29 -4.49 -7.30
CA ALA A 10 24.32 -4.97 -8.69
C ALA A 10 22.89 -5.30 -9.18
N LEU A 11 22.06 -5.93 -8.34
CA LEU A 11 20.66 -6.18 -8.67
C LEU A 11 19.86 -4.87 -8.83
N GLN A 12 20.08 -3.91 -7.93
CA GLN A 12 19.45 -2.59 -8.00
C GLN A 12 19.79 -1.88 -9.31
N GLN A 13 21.05 -1.95 -9.75
CA GLN A 13 21.48 -1.40 -11.04
C GLN A 13 20.79 -2.11 -12.21
N ILE A 14 20.69 -3.44 -12.18
CA ILE A 14 19.98 -4.22 -13.21
C ILE A 14 18.51 -3.76 -13.30
N VAL A 15 17.82 -3.58 -12.18
CA VAL A 15 16.43 -3.07 -12.13
C VAL A 15 16.33 -1.67 -12.75
N GLN A 16 17.27 -0.77 -12.43
CA GLN A 16 17.26 0.60 -12.92
C GLN A 16 17.57 0.72 -14.41
N GLU A 17 18.49 -0.10 -14.93
CA GLU A 17 18.98 0.00 -16.32
C GLU A 17 18.24 -0.91 -17.30
N ALA A 18 17.48 -1.89 -16.81
CA ALA A 18 16.74 -2.81 -17.66
C ALA A 18 15.82 -2.06 -18.64
N PRO A 19 15.76 -2.49 -19.92
CA PRO A 19 14.78 -1.96 -20.86
C PRO A 19 13.35 -2.10 -20.34
N ALA A 20 12.47 -1.18 -20.75
CA ALA A 20 11.04 -1.27 -20.44
C ALA A 20 10.44 -2.64 -20.85
N GLY A 21 9.62 -3.21 -19.98
CA GLY A 21 8.98 -4.52 -20.16
C GLY A 21 9.91 -5.71 -19.91
N SER A 22 11.11 -5.50 -19.34
CA SER A 22 12.06 -6.58 -19.10
C SER A 22 11.61 -7.50 -17.96
N THR A 23 12.03 -8.76 -18.06
CA THR A 23 11.98 -9.70 -16.95
C THR A 23 13.37 -9.97 -16.41
N ILE A 24 13.56 -9.71 -15.12
CA ILE A 24 14.75 -10.04 -14.35
C ILE A 24 14.49 -11.37 -13.65
N GLU A 25 15.07 -12.43 -14.22
CA GLU A 25 14.98 -13.80 -13.69
C GLU A 25 16.04 -14.02 -12.60
N LEU A 26 15.61 -14.21 -11.34
CA LEU A 26 16.45 -14.64 -10.23
C LEU A 26 16.53 -16.17 -10.21
N GLY A 27 17.74 -16.70 -10.29
CA GLY A 27 17.99 -18.14 -10.18
C GLY A 27 17.59 -18.71 -8.81
N ALA A 28 17.63 -20.03 -8.69
CA ALA A 28 17.50 -20.69 -7.40
C ALA A 28 18.74 -20.41 -6.53
N GLY A 29 18.54 -20.36 -5.21
CA GLY A 29 19.57 -20.05 -4.23
C GLY A 29 19.22 -18.85 -3.36
N THR A 30 20.19 -18.43 -2.54
CA THR A 30 20.02 -17.35 -1.56
C THR A 30 20.66 -16.06 -2.05
N PHE A 31 19.88 -14.98 -2.03
CA PHE A 31 20.30 -13.61 -2.28
C PHE A 31 20.31 -12.86 -0.95
N LEU A 32 21.46 -12.32 -0.58
CA LEU A 32 21.58 -11.51 0.63
C LEU A 32 21.18 -10.07 0.33
N PHE A 33 20.16 -9.57 1.02
CA PHE A 33 19.74 -8.17 0.96
C PHE A 33 20.11 -7.49 2.27
N ASP A 34 21.22 -6.77 2.23
CA ASP A 34 21.75 -5.91 3.29
C ASP A 34 21.24 -4.47 3.22
N GLY A 35 20.34 -4.21 2.29
CA GLY A 35 19.62 -2.97 2.05
C GLY A 35 18.22 -3.23 1.49
N THR A 36 17.51 -2.16 1.17
CA THR A 36 16.22 -2.23 0.46
C THR A 36 16.45 -2.28 -1.05
N LEU A 37 15.78 -3.24 -1.73
CA LEU A 37 15.61 -3.16 -3.18
C LEU A 37 14.49 -2.18 -3.52
N PHE A 38 14.82 -1.07 -4.16
CA PHE A 38 13.88 -0.05 -4.60
C PHE A 38 13.43 -0.29 -6.04
N ILE A 39 12.12 -0.25 -6.26
CA ILE A 39 11.47 -0.31 -7.57
C ILE A 39 10.64 0.97 -7.72
N GLU A 40 11.24 1.97 -8.35
CA GLU A 40 10.69 3.33 -8.51
C GLU A 40 10.36 3.68 -9.97
N ARG A 41 10.14 2.63 -10.77
CA ARG A 41 9.86 2.70 -12.21
C ARG A 41 8.69 1.80 -12.56
N ASN A 42 8.16 2.03 -13.75
CA ASN A 42 7.15 1.17 -14.33
C ASN A 42 7.80 -0.07 -14.96
N ASP A 43 6.98 -0.89 -15.62
CA ASP A 43 7.38 -1.77 -16.71
C ASP A 43 8.45 -2.83 -16.40
N ILE A 44 8.46 -3.39 -15.19
CA ILE A 44 9.46 -4.37 -14.79
C ILE A 44 8.85 -5.61 -14.15
N THR A 45 9.39 -6.77 -14.52
CA THR A 45 9.10 -8.04 -13.84
C THR A 45 10.34 -8.53 -13.10
N ILE A 46 10.20 -8.91 -11.84
CA ILE A 46 11.20 -9.69 -11.09
C ILE A 46 10.59 -11.05 -10.79
N ARG A 47 11.18 -12.10 -11.38
CA ARG A 47 10.71 -13.47 -11.27
C ARG A 47 11.77 -14.33 -10.61
N GLY A 48 11.44 -14.98 -9.50
CA GLY A 48 12.25 -16.03 -8.91
C GLY A 48 11.90 -17.42 -9.47
N SER A 49 12.71 -18.40 -9.10
CA SER A 49 12.55 -19.80 -9.49
C SER A 49 11.46 -20.56 -8.71
N GLY A 50 10.75 -19.88 -7.81
CA GLY A 50 9.64 -20.40 -6.99
C GLY A 50 9.83 -20.19 -5.48
N ILE A 51 8.72 -20.26 -4.73
CA ILE A 51 8.73 -20.26 -3.25
C ILE A 51 9.64 -21.40 -2.76
N GLY A 52 10.56 -21.08 -1.84
CA GLY A 52 11.53 -22.03 -1.31
C GLY A 52 12.68 -22.38 -2.27
N GLN A 53 12.68 -21.87 -3.51
CA GLN A 53 13.78 -22.08 -4.48
C GLN A 53 14.64 -20.83 -4.60
N THR A 54 14.03 -19.67 -4.80
CA THR A 54 14.69 -18.36 -4.69
C THR A 54 14.40 -17.79 -3.32
N ILE A 55 15.44 -17.67 -2.49
CA ILE A 55 15.37 -17.12 -1.14
C ILE A 55 16.05 -15.75 -1.12
N ILE A 56 15.35 -14.73 -0.68
CA ILE A 56 15.89 -13.42 -0.37
C ILE A 56 16.03 -13.38 1.15
N GLU A 57 17.27 -13.38 1.64
CA GLU A 57 17.57 -13.25 3.06
C GLU A 57 17.83 -11.79 3.39
N SER A 58 16.93 -11.18 4.16
CA SER A 58 17.04 -9.79 4.59
C SER A 58 17.78 -9.68 5.91
N THR A 59 18.85 -8.89 5.92
CA THR A 59 19.61 -8.59 7.15
C THR A 59 19.21 -7.24 7.77
N LEU A 60 18.18 -6.58 7.23
CA LEU A 60 17.62 -5.32 7.71
C LEU A 60 16.93 -5.54 9.06
N THR A 61 17.69 -5.44 10.15
CA THR A 61 17.27 -5.72 11.52
C THR A 61 17.81 -4.66 12.48
N GLY A 62 17.25 -4.57 13.69
CA GLY A 62 17.68 -3.58 14.67
C GLY A 62 17.57 -2.16 14.10
N ALA A 63 18.58 -1.33 14.34
CA ALA A 63 18.61 0.07 13.88
C ALA A 63 18.48 0.27 12.36
N GLU A 64 18.77 -0.76 11.56
CA GLU A 64 18.66 -0.75 10.09
C GLU A 64 17.32 -1.34 9.60
N ALA A 65 16.34 -1.56 10.49
CA ALA A 65 15.05 -2.12 10.12
C ALA A 65 14.35 -1.24 9.05
N ALA A 66 14.15 -1.82 7.88
CA ALA A 66 13.54 -1.21 6.72
C ALA A 66 12.88 -2.30 5.84
N PRO A 67 12.05 -1.93 4.84
CA PRO A 67 11.55 -2.91 3.89
C PRO A 67 12.67 -3.60 3.11
N THR A 68 12.56 -4.91 2.91
CA THR A 68 13.48 -5.66 2.04
C THR A 68 13.25 -5.30 0.58
N ILE A 69 11.99 -5.16 0.18
CA ILE A 69 11.59 -4.70 -1.15
C ILE A 69 10.62 -3.53 -0.97
N GLN A 70 10.89 -2.42 -1.65
CA GLN A 70 10.01 -1.26 -1.68
C GLN A 70 9.68 -0.88 -3.11
N ILE A 71 8.40 -0.95 -3.44
CA ILE A 71 7.83 -0.34 -4.63
C ILE A 71 7.17 0.97 -4.22
N SER A 72 7.51 2.05 -4.90
CA SER A 72 6.86 3.34 -4.70
C SER A 72 7.11 4.27 -5.87
N SER A 73 6.20 5.23 -6.08
CA SER A 73 6.52 6.38 -6.91
C SER A 73 7.19 7.47 -6.09
N PRO A 74 8.37 7.98 -6.52
CA PRO A 74 9.00 9.13 -5.88
C PRO A 74 8.20 10.43 -6.12
N SER A 75 7.27 10.40 -7.07
CA SER A 75 6.43 11.55 -7.42
C SER A 75 5.35 11.80 -6.38
N ARG A 76 5.05 13.07 -6.15
CA ARG A 76 3.95 13.51 -5.28
C ARG A 76 2.66 13.60 -6.08
N ALA A 77 1.52 13.41 -5.41
CA ALA A 77 0.24 13.78 -5.99
C ALA A 77 0.24 15.27 -6.36
N THR A 78 -0.39 15.62 -7.47
CA THR A 78 -0.50 17.00 -7.93
C THR A 78 -1.98 17.40 -7.96
N PRO A 79 -2.38 18.49 -7.29
CA PRO A 79 -3.73 19.04 -7.43
C PRO A 79 -4.04 19.25 -8.91
N LEU A 80 -5.20 18.75 -9.35
CA LEU A 80 -5.56 18.75 -10.77
C LEU A 80 -6.68 19.74 -11.06
N ALA A 81 -7.80 19.61 -10.33
CA ALA A 81 -8.99 20.42 -10.54
C ALA A 81 -9.83 20.49 -9.26
N GLN A 82 -10.79 21.40 -9.27
CA GLN A 82 -11.92 21.38 -8.33
C GLN A 82 -13.16 20.82 -9.02
N LEU A 83 -14.03 20.22 -8.23
CA LEU A 83 -15.38 19.89 -8.66
C LEU A 83 -16.13 21.19 -9.01
N ALA A 84 -16.87 21.19 -10.11
CA ALA A 84 -17.77 22.30 -10.48
C ALA A 84 -19.13 22.19 -9.78
N SER A 85 -19.51 20.99 -9.34
CA SER A 85 -20.73 20.70 -8.60
C SER A 85 -20.50 19.55 -7.63
N SER A 86 -21.22 19.55 -6.51
CA SER A 86 -21.14 18.46 -5.53
C SER A 86 -21.61 17.15 -6.17
N THR A 87 -21.11 16.03 -5.65
CA THR A 87 -21.47 14.68 -6.11
C THR A 87 -22.38 14.01 -5.09
N GLU A 88 -23.12 13.00 -5.55
CA GLU A 88 -23.89 12.12 -4.70
C GLU A 88 -23.16 10.78 -4.51
N VAL A 89 -23.48 10.06 -3.43
CA VAL A 89 -23.07 8.66 -3.26
C VAL A 89 -23.59 7.85 -4.45
N GLY A 90 -22.76 6.97 -5.00
CA GLY A 90 -23.11 6.14 -6.14
C GLY A 90 -22.89 6.80 -7.50
N ALA A 91 -22.51 8.09 -7.55
CA ALA A 91 -22.26 8.76 -8.82
C ALA A 91 -21.08 8.12 -9.58
N THR A 92 -21.25 7.90 -10.88
CA THR A 92 -20.19 7.43 -11.80
C THR A 92 -19.68 8.52 -12.74
N THR A 93 -20.17 9.75 -12.56
CA THR A 93 -19.78 10.92 -13.34
C THR A 93 -19.60 12.09 -12.39
N ILE A 94 -18.51 12.84 -12.59
CA ILE A 94 -18.24 14.10 -11.90
C ILE A 94 -18.12 15.22 -12.92
N THR A 95 -18.39 16.46 -12.49
CA THR A 95 -18.13 17.64 -13.31
C THR A 95 -16.96 18.40 -12.70
N LEU A 96 -15.90 18.63 -13.47
CA LEU A 96 -14.75 19.42 -13.05
C LEU A 96 -14.86 20.86 -13.57
N GLN A 97 -14.19 21.80 -12.93
CA GLN A 97 -14.08 23.16 -13.46
C GLN A 97 -13.31 23.20 -14.79
N SER A 98 -12.34 22.29 -14.96
CA SER A 98 -11.55 22.10 -16.18
C SER A 98 -11.07 20.66 -16.28
N THR A 99 -10.97 20.15 -17.51
CA THR A 99 -10.42 18.83 -17.86
C THR A 99 -9.16 18.93 -18.72
N ALA A 100 -8.59 20.14 -18.89
CA ALA A 100 -7.53 20.40 -19.85
C ALA A 100 -6.27 19.52 -19.67
N ASP A 101 -5.96 19.16 -18.42
CA ASP A 101 -4.83 18.30 -18.06
C ASP A 101 -5.27 16.87 -17.70
N LEU A 102 -6.46 16.44 -18.14
CA LEU A 102 -6.97 15.10 -17.85
C LEU A 102 -6.92 14.21 -19.09
N SER A 103 -6.68 12.91 -18.88
CA SER A 103 -6.74 11.91 -19.94
C SER A 103 -7.50 10.67 -19.47
N VAL A 104 -8.13 9.97 -20.41
CA VAL A 104 -8.71 8.65 -20.16
C VAL A 104 -7.60 7.68 -19.74
N GLY A 105 -7.90 6.80 -18.77
CA GLY A 105 -6.95 5.90 -18.13
C GLY A 105 -6.25 6.49 -16.89
N GLN A 106 -6.33 7.82 -16.70
CA GLN A 106 -5.69 8.47 -15.57
C GLN A 106 -6.36 8.11 -14.24
N LYS A 107 -5.55 7.84 -13.22
CA LYS A 107 -6.03 7.64 -11.84
C LYS A 107 -6.11 8.97 -11.09
N LEU A 108 -7.24 9.18 -10.43
CA LEU A 108 -7.54 10.36 -9.63
C LEU A 108 -7.69 9.94 -8.17
N SER A 109 -7.11 10.72 -7.27
CA SER A 109 -7.50 10.73 -5.87
C SER A 109 -8.54 11.83 -5.67
N ILE A 110 -9.67 11.47 -5.09
CA ILE A 110 -10.71 12.40 -4.66
C ILE A 110 -10.84 12.23 -3.16
N TYR A 111 -10.64 13.30 -2.40
CA TYR A 111 -10.82 13.26 -0.95
C TYR A 111 -11.44 14.54 -0.42
N GLN A 112 -12.01 14.44 0.78
CA GLN A 112 -12.54 15.57 1.53
C GLN A 112 -12.17 15.41 3.00
N ALA A 113 -11.56 16.45 3.58
CA ALA A 113 -11.16 16.48 5.00
C ALA A 113 -12.34 16.15 5.91
N ASN A 114 -12.12 15.44 7.01
CA ASN A 114 -13.18 15.08 7.95
C ASN A 114 -13.79 16.33 8.60
N ASP A 115 -15.12 16.37 8.70
CA ASP A 115 -15.84 17.38 9.49
C ASP A 115 -16.67 16.70 10.57
N GLU A 116 -16.98 17.43 11.63
CA GLU A 116 -17.69 16.89 12.79
C GLU A 116 -19.05 16.29 12.42
N ALA A 117 -19.82 16.98 11.59
CA ALA A 117 -21.14 16.51 11.19
C ALA A 117 -21.05 15.16 10.46
N TRP A 118 -20.06 15.02 9.58
CA TRP A 118 -19.82 13.79 8.84
C TRP A 118 -19.27 12.67 9.74
N LEU A 119 -18.34 12.96 10.65
CA LEU A 119 -17.82 11.97 11.59
C LEU A 119 -18.95 11.39 12.44
N GLN A 120 -19.84 12.24 12.97
CA GLN A 120 -21.02 11.81 13.70
C GLN A 120 -21.95 10.95 12.83
N ALA A 121 -22.27 11.39 11.61
CA ALA A 121 -23.17 10.67 10.71
C ALA A 121 -22.60 9.33 10.22
N SER A 122 -21.28 9.21 10.09
CA SER A 122 -20.60 7.99 9.65
C SER A 122 -20.33 6.97 10.77
N GLY A 123 -20.69 7.29 12.02
CA GLY A 123 -20.39 6.45 13.19
C GLY A 123 -18.97 6.62 13.75
N ASN A 124 -18.19 7.55 13.20
CA ASN A 124 -16.85 7.91 13.65
C ASN A 124 -16.83 9.07 14.66
N GLY A 125 -18.00 9.44 15.21
CA GLY A 125 -18.11 10.50 16.22
C GLY A 125 -17.26 10.28 17.45
N HIS A 126 -17.02 9.01 17.81
CA HIS A 126 -16.15 8.60 18.92
C HIS A 126 -14.69 9.11 18.78
N LEU A 127 -14.22 9.45 17.57
CA LEU A 127 -12.91 10.05 17.37
C LEU A 127 -12.81 11.47 17.95
N LEU A 128 -13.95 12.15 18.15
CA LEU A 128 -14.03 13.48 18.77
C LEU A 128 -14.14 13.41 20.29
N ASP A 129 -14.60 12.28 20.83
CA ASP A 129 -14.85 12.05 22.24
C ASP A 129 -13.58 11.56 22.96
N LEU A 130 -12.56 12.42 23.01
CA LEU A 130 -11.31 12.11 23.71
C LEU A 130 -11.52 12.09 25.23
N PRO A 131 -10.89 11.15 25.98
CA PRO A 131 -10.95 11.14 27.44
C PRO A 131 -10.44 12.45 28.06
N ASP A 132 -11.12 12.95 29.09
CA ASP A 132 -10.75 14.19 29.79
C ASP A 132 -9.36 14.12 30.47
N ASP A 133 -8.89 12.92 30.79
CA ASP A 133 -7.60 12.65 31.41
C ASP A 133 -6.48 12.35 30.39
N LEU A 134 -6.79 12.43 29.09
CA LEU A 134 -5.80 12.24 28.03
C LEU A 134 -4.76 13.36 28.06
N ALA A 135 -3.48 12.98 27.96
CA ALA A 135 -2.40 13.96 27.93
C ALA A 135 -2.56 14.92 26.73
N PRO A 136 -2.36 16.25 26.90
CA PRO A 136 -2.62 17.24 25.86
C PRO A 136 -1.89 16.98 24.54
N GLU A 137 -0.68 16.44 24.61
CA GLU A 137 0.14 16.07 23.45
C GLU A 137 -0.48 14.91 22.65
N ILE A 138 -1.07 13.93 23.32
CA ILE A 138 -1.75 12.79 22.66
C ILE A 138 -3.06 13.29 22.05
N ALA A 139 -3.81 14.13 22.77
CA ALA A 139 -5.03 14.74 22.24
C ALA A 139 -4.75 15.55 20.96
N ALA A 140 -3.69 16.37 20.96
CA ALA A 140 -3.27 17.13 19.78
C ALA A 140 -2.87 16.21 18.63
N GLN A 141 -2.22 15.08 18.91
CA GLN A 141 -1.85 14.10 17.90
C GLN A 141 -3.09 13.44 17.25
N VAL A 142 -4.09 13.05 18.05
CA VAL A 142 -5.34 12.48 17.51
C VAL A 142 -6.08 13.50 16.64
N GLN A 143 -6.17 14.76 17.11
CA GLN A 143 -6.79 15.84 16.32
C GLN A 143 -6.03 16.08 15.01
N GLN A 144 -4.70 16.01 15.04
CA GLN A 144 -3.88 16.09 13.84
C GLN A 144 -4.20 14.94 12.88
N TYR A 145 -4.30 13.69 13.36
CA TYR A 145 -4.68 12.55 12.51
C TYR A 145 -6.06 12.75 11.89
N ILE A 146 -7.07 13.14 12.66
CA ILE A 146 -8.41 13.44 12.13
C ILE A 146 -8.35 14.49 11.02
N ALA A 147 -7.51 15.52 11.18
CA ALA A 147 -7.36 16.60 10.21
C ALA A 147 -6.59 16.21 8.94
N THR A 148 -5.63 15.27 9.03
CA THR A 148 -4.76 14.91 7.90
C THR A 148 -5.07 13.58 7.23
N SER A 149 -5.93 12.75 7.83
CA SER A 149 -6.29 11.43 7.34
C SER A 149 -7.77 11.41 6.94
N PRO A 150 -8.11 11.85 5.71
CA PRO A 150 -9.49 11.91 5.27
C PRO A 150 -10.07 10.50 5.16
N LEU A 151 -11.16 10.22 5.87
CA LEU A 151 -11.87 8.95 5.76
C LEU A 151 -12.88 8.96 4.59
N ARG A 152 -13.12 10.14 3.99
CA ARG A 152 -13.85 10.32 2.74
C ARG A 152 -12.85 10.44 1.60
N GLU A 153 -12.47 9.31 1.04
CA GLU A 153 -11.50 9.27 -0.04
C GLU A 153 -11.73 8.11 -0.99
N ILE A 154 -11.25 8.27 -2.22
CA ILE A 154 -11.23 7.24 -3.24
C ILE A 154 -10.11 7.48 -4.26
N ILE A 155 -9.48 6.38 -4.71
CA ILE A 155 -8.74 6.35 -5.97
C ILE A 155 -9.65 5.76 -7.05
N VAL A 156 -9.76 6.43 -8.20
CA VAL A 156 -10.63 6.01 -9.30
C VAL A 156 -10.00 6.32 -10.66
N GLU A 157 -10.35 5.55 -11.68
CA GLU A 157 -9.88 5.75 -13.05
C GLU A 157 -10.88 6.56 -13.88
N VAL A 158 -10.37 7.45 -14.73
CA VAL A 158 -11.16 8.16 -15.75
C VAL A 158 -11.40 7.27 -16.96
N THR A 159 -12.66 7.00 -17.28
CA THR A 159 -13.04 6.13 -18.40
C THR A 159 -13.54 6.91 -19.63
N ALA A 160 -14.05 8.12 -19.43
CA ALA A 160 -14.45 9.02 -20.52
C ALA A 160 -14.42 10.49 -20.10
N ILE A 161 -14.21 11.38 -21.07
CA ILE A 161 -14.24 12.84 -20.88
C ILE A 161 -15.14 13.43 -21.98
N ASP A 162 -16.16 14.18 -21.57
CA ASP A 162 -17.05 14.95 -22.46
C ASP A 162 -17.18 16.39 -21.94
N GLY A 163 -16.43 17.30 -22.56
CA GLY A 163 -16.23 18.65 -22.03
C GLY A 163 -15.65 18.60 -20.61
N ASN A 164 -16.43 19.12 -19.65
CA ASN A 164 -16.07 19.13 -18.23
C ASN A 164 -16.64 17.93 -17.44
N ALA A 165 -17.45 17.08 -18.06
CA ALA A 165 -17.97 15.87 -17.45
C ALA A 165 -16.95 14.74 -17.60
N VAL A 166 -16.67 14.05 -16.49
CA VAL A 166 -15.69 12.97 -16.39
C VAL A 166 -16.41 11.72 -15.90
N THR A 167 -16.37 10.65 -16.69
CA THR A 167 -16.90 9.34 -16.29
C THR A 167 -15.82 8.55 -15.56
N LEU A 168 -16.23 7.88 -14.49
CA LEU A 168 -15.36 7.16 -13.57
C LEU A 168 -15.53 5.64 -13.75
N SER A 169 -14.47 4.87 -13.45
CA SER A 169 -14.51 3.41 -13.53
C SER A 169 -15.37 2.76 -12.45
N HIS A 170 -15.51 3.44 -11.31
CA HIS A 170 -16.30 2.98 -10.16
C HIS A 170 -17.19 4.10 -9.65
N ALA A 171 -18.29 3.71 -9.01
CA ALA A 171 -19.16 4.64 -8.32
C ALA A 171 -18.42 5.28 -7.13
N LEU A 172 -18.78 6.51 -6.77
CA LEU A 172 -18.23 7.16 -5.59
C LEU A 172 -18.86 6.57 -4.32
N PRO A 173 -18.07 6.12 -3.33
CA PRO A 173 -18.60 5.62 -2.06
C PRO A 173 -19.12 6.74 -1.15
N TYR A 174 -18.73 7.98 -1.43
CA TYR A 174 -19.10 9.17 -0.68
C TYR A 174 -19.65 10.26 -1.60
N ALA A 175 -20.51 11.11 -1.04
CA ALA A 175 -20.83 12.41 -1.61
C ALA A 175 -19.66 13.37 -1.32
N PHE A 176 -19.27 14.16 -2.32
CA PHE A 176 -18.19 15.14 -2.23
C PHE A 176 -18.72 16.54 -2.51
N ASP A 177 -18.41 17.48 -1.62
CA ASP A 177 -18.83 18.88 -1.77
C ASP A 177 -17.93 19.63 -2.75
N ALA A 178 -18.51 20.39 -3.69
CA ALA A 178 -17.75 21.11 -4.70
C ALA A 178 -16.71 22.09 -4.12
N SER A 179 -17.02 22.68 -2.97
CA SER A 179 -16.20 23.69 -2.30
C SER A 179 -15.14 23.11 -1.37
N ALA A 180 -15.24 21.84 -1.00
CA ALA A 180 -14.37 21.20 -0.01
C ALA A 180 -13.54 20.04 -0.57
N ALA A 181 -14.04 19.33 -1.58
CA ALA A 181 -13.35 18.19 -2.14
C ALA A 181 -12.12 18.59 -2.97
N ILE A 182 -11.07 17.79 -2.86
CA ILE A 182 -9.83 17.96 -3.58
C ILE A 182 -9.71 16.82 -4.58
N VAL A 183 -9.53 17.17 -5.86
CA VAL A 183 -9.26 16.20 -6.94
C VAL A 183 -7.80 16.35 -7.36
N SER A 184 -7.03 15.29 -7.15
CA SER A 184 -5.60 15.25 -7.46
C SER A 184 -5.29 14.14 -8.45
N ARG A 185 -4.30 14.39 -9.32
CA ARG A 185 -3.65 13.32 -10.07
C ARG A 185 -2.72 12.56 -9.13
N LEU A 186 -2.81 11.24 -9.13
CA LEU A 186 -1.81 10.38 -8.53
C LEU A 186 -0.75 10.02 -9.56
N ASN A 187 0.51 10.14 -9.15
CA ASN A 187 1.64 9.63 -9.91
C ASN A 187 1.97 8.26 -9.32
N LEU A 188 1.44 7.21 -9.94
CA LEU A 188 1.58 5.83 -9.50
C LEU A 188 2.58 5.11 -10.41
N VAL A 189 3.36 4.19 -9.85
CA VAL A 189 4.10 3.24 -10.67
C VAL A 189 3.16 2.12 -11.14
N HIS A 190 3.41 1.57 -12.32
CA HIS A 190 2.51 0.58 -12.93
C HIS A 190 3.23 -0.46 -13.78
N ASP A 191 2.51 -1.51 -14.17
CA ASP A 191 3.04 -2.65 -14.93
C ASP A 191 4.22 -3.32 -14.23
N ILE A 192 4.15 -3.42 -12.90
CA ILE A 192 5.15 -4.13 -12.08
C ILE A 192 4.66 -5.55 -11.83
N THR A 193 5.55 -6.53 -11.99
CA THR A 193 5.27 -7.90 -11.55
C THR A 193 6.38 -8.40 -10.63
N LEU A 194 6.02 -8.85 -9.44
CA LEU A 194 6.90 -9.64 -8.58
C LEU A 194 6.33 -11.05 -8.45
N GLU A 195 7.16 -12.07 -8.65
CA GLU A 195 6.68 -13.43 -8.48
C GLU A 195 7.73 -14.48 -8.11
N GLY A 196 7.30 -15.52 -7.40
CA GLY A 196 8.02 -16.79 -7.31
C GLY A 196 9.26 -16.77 -6.42
N PHE A 197 9.18 -16.22 -5.21
CA PHE A 197 10.29 -16.24 -4.26
C PHE A 197 9.83 -16.22 -2.80
N THR A 198 10.77 -16.48 -1.90
CA THR A 198 10.59 -16.32 -0.45
C THR A 198 11.48 -15.18 0.04
N VAL A 199 10.95 -14.28 0.87
CA VAL A 199 11.71 -13.33 1.67
C VAL A 199 11.73 -13.82 3.10
N GLN A 200 12.92 -14.04 3.65
CA GLN A 200 13.11 -14.45 5.05
C GLN A 200 13.93 -13.40 5.80
N SER A 201 13.56 -13.11 7.03
CA SER A 201 14.36 -12.26 7.90
C SER A 201 15.49 -13.03 8.59
N ALA A 202 16.62 -12.36 8.84
CA ALA A 202 17.71 -12.85 9.69
C ALA A 202 17.38 -12.88 11.20
N LEU A 203 16.17 -12.45 11.61
CA LEU A 203 15.72 -12.44 13.02
C LEU A 203 15.52 -13.85 13.62
N GLY A 204 15.58 -14.90 12.81
CA GLY A 204 15.26 -16.26 13.22
C GLY A 204 13.74 -16.50 13.26
N ILE A 205 13.34 -17.60 13.91
CA ILE A 205 11.94 -18.05 13.91
C ILE A 205 11.15 -17.28 14.97
N ALA A 206 10.03 -16.68 14.57
CA ALA A 206 9.12 -16.00 15.48
C ALA A 206 8.39 -17.01 16.38
N ASP A 207 8.19 -16.68 17.67
CA ASP A 207 7.36 -17.50 18.56
C ASP A 207 5.89 -17.36 18.16
N PRO A 208 5.18 -18.44 17.74
CA PRO A 208 3.79 -18.36 17.31
C PRO A 208 2.85 -17.88 18.42
N MET A 209 3.19 -18.08 19.70
CA MET A 209 2.33 -17.82 20.86
C MET A 209 2.62 -16.51 21.60
N LEU A 210 3.66 -15.76 21.23
CA LEU A 210 4.01 -14.49 21.89
C LEU A 210 3.32 -13.29 21.23
N PHE A 211 2.23 -12.79 21.84
CA PHE A 211 1.47 -11.62 21.34
C PHE A 211 1.96 -10.31 21.99
N GLU A 212 3.26 -10.05 21.88
CA GLU A 212 3.92 -8.87 22.42
C GLU A 212 4.82 -8.26 21.35
N ASN A 213 5.24 -7.00 21.55
CA ASN A 213 6.31 -6.40 20.76
C ASN A 213 7.63 -6.72 21.47
N SER A 214 8.56 -7.34 20.75
CA SER A 214 9.86 -7.81 21.27
C SER A 214 11.05 -7.12 20.60
N LEU A 215 10.80 -6.45 19.47
CA LEU A 215 11.78 -5.70 18.70
C LEU A 215 11.29 -4.25 18.65
N ASP A 216 11.86 -3.38 19.49
CA ASP A 216 11.53 -1.95 19.48
C ASP A 216 11.93 -1.32 18.15
N GLU A 217 13.05 -1.76 17.58
CA GLU A 217 13.45 -1.40 16.24
C GLU A 217 12.66 -2.21 15.20
N GLY A 218 12.05 -1.51 14.24
CA GLY A 218 11.24 -2.14 13.19
C GLY A 218 9.74 -2.27 13.50
N LEU A 219 9.24 -1.62 14.56
CA LEU A 219 7.80 -1.48 14.79
C LEU A 219 7.11 -0.88 13.55
N GLY A 220 6.05 -1.55 13.09
CA GLY A 220 5.28 -1.19 11.90
C GLY A 220 6.03 -1.29 10.57
N VAL A 221 7.29 -1.72 10.54
CA VAL A 221 8.07 -1.82 9.30
C VAL A 221 7.61 -3.04 8.49
N PRO A 222 7.19 -2.86 7.23
CA PRO A 222 6.83 -3.98 6.37
C PRO A 222 8.06 -4.64 5.74
N THR A 223 8.03 -5.96 5.55
CA THR A 223 9.06 -6.70 4.79
C THR A 223 8.97 -6.38 3.29
N ILE A 224 7.76 -6.42 2.72
CA ILE A 224 7.49 -5.97 1.35
C ILE A 224 6.52 -4.80 1.42
N SER A 225 6.98 -3.63 0.96
CA SER A 225 6.21 -2.40 0.92
C SER A 225 5.81 -2.08 -0.52
N ILE A 226 4.51 -2.07 -0.81
CA ILE A 226 3.94 -1.74 -2.11
C ILE A 226 3.13 -0.47 -1.94
N GLN A 227 3.67 0.64 -2.42
CA GLN A 227 3.06 1.95 -2.26
C GLN A 227 2.83 2.61 -3.62
N LYS A 228 1.79 3.45 -3.75
CA LYS A 228 1.57 4.28 -4.94
C LYS A 228 1.67 3.47 -6.24
N THR A 229 0.97 2.34 -6.29
CA THR A 229 1.09 1.35 -7.35
C THR A 229 -0.26 1.11 -7.99
N THR A 230 -0.31 1.02 -9.32
CA THR A 230 -1.52 0.65 -10.07
C THR A 230 -1.23 -0.45 -11.07
N ASP A 231 -2.26 -1.19 -11.48
CA ASP A 231 -2.21 -2.09 -12.65
C ASP A 231 -0.98 -3.02 -12.61
N SER A 232 -0.74 -3.65 -11.45
CA SER A 232 0.47 -4.45 -11.14
C SER A 232 0.10 -5.78 -10.48
N SER A 233 1.00 -6.76 -10.52
CA SER A 233 0.74 -8.12 -10.03
C SER A 233 1.80 -8.68 -9.08
N PHE A 234 1.35 -9.37 -8.04
CA PHE A 234 2.19 -9.95 -7.00
C PHE A 234 1.80 -11.41 -6.79
N ASN A 235 2.64 -12.36 -7.22
CA ASN A 235 2.21 -13.75 -7.34
C ASN A 235 3.18 -14.74 -6.69
N ASN A 236 2.66 -15.68 -5.91
CA ASN A 236 3.47 -16.78 -5.34
C ASN A 236 4.70 -16.26 -4.58
N ILE A 237 4.47 -15.32 -3.67
CA ILE A 237 5.51 -14.74 -2.80
C ILE A 237 5.24 -15.19 -1.37
N ARG A 238 6.29 -15.64 -0.68
CA ARG A 238 6.22 -15.90 0.76
C ARG A 238 7.10 -14.94 1.52
N VAL A 239 6.59 -14.38 2.61
CA VAL A 239 7.36 -13.69 3.65
C VAL A 239 7.39 -14.56 4.89
N GLU A 240 8.57 -14.85 5.41
CA GLU A 240 8.79 -15.65 6.61
C GLU A 240 9.46 -14.82 7.71
N ASN A 241 8.92 -14.93 8.93
CA ASN A 241 9.45 -14.33 10.15
C ASN A 241 9.69 -12.82 10.04
N SER A 242 8.68 -12.09 9.57
CA SER A 242 8.76 -10.64 9.48
C SER A 242 9.05 -10.01 10.85
N GLY A 243 9.74 -8.87 10.87
CA GLY A 243 9.90 -8.08 12.09
C GLY A 243 8.56 -7.60 12.63
N SER A 244 7.64 -7.16 11.76
CA SER A 244 6.32 -6.67 12.17
C SER A 244 5.23 -6.93 11.14
N VAL A 245 5.36 -6.35 9.93
CA VAL A 245 4.35 -6.46 8.87
C VAL A 245 4.93 -7.23 7.69
N ALA A 246 4.25 -8.27 7.20
CA ALA A 246 4.78 -9.04 6.07
C ALA A 246 4.59 -8.28 4.74
N PHE A 247 3.35 -7.93 4.40
CA PHE A 247 3.01 -7.16 3.21
C PHE A 247 2.24 -5.89 3.60
N SER A 248 2.70 -4.75 3.10
CA SER A 248 1.96 -3.48 3.18
C SER A 248 1.61 -3.01 1.77
N PHE A 249 0.33 -2.69 1.58
CA PHE A 249 -0.25 -2.16 0.36
C PHE A 249 -0.86 -0.79 0.66
N ALA A 250 -0.23 0.28 0.16
CA ALA A 250 -0.65 1.65 0.42
C ALA A 250 -0.88 2.46 -0.86
N GLN A 251 -1.99 3.19 -0.96
CA GLN A 251 -2.28 4.03 -2.15
C GLN A 251 -2.26 3.21 -3.45
N ILE A 252 -3.01 2.11 -3.47
CA ILE A 252 -3.04 1.16 -4.59
C ILE A 252 -4.38 1.14 -5.32
N PHE A 253 -4.33 0.93 -6.64
CA PHE A 253 -5.51 0.78 -7.48
C PHE A 253 -5.34 -0.33 -8.52
N GLY A 254 -6.31 -1.22 -8.70
CA GLY A 254 -6.23 -2.24 -9.77
C GLY A 254 -5.05 -3.19 -9.63
N VAL A 255 -4.53 -3.37 -8.40
CA VAL A 255 -3.46 -4.34 -8.11
C VAL A 255 -4.06 -5.73 -7.95
N THR A 256 -3.30 -6.73 -8.42
CA THR A 256 -3.62 -8.15 -8.24
C THR A 256 -2.60 -8.82 -7.31
N GLY A 257 -3.08 -9.65 -6.40
CA GLY A 257 -2.23 -10.52 -5.59
C GLY A 257 -2.76 -11.95 -5.58
N ASP A 258 -1.93 -12.93 -5.90
CA ASP A 258 -2.32 -14.35 -5.89
C ASP A 258 -1.27 -15.22 -5.21
N GLY A 259 -1.70 -16.10 -4.30
CA GLY A 259 -0.80 -17.05 -3.64
C GLY A 259 0.24 -16.38 -2.74
N LEU A 260 -0.09 -15.23 -2.15
CA LEU A 260 0.79 -14.54 -1.19
C LEU A 260 0.70 -15.19 0.19
N GLN A 261 1.85 -15.35 0.85
CA GLN A 261 1.93 -16.07 2.12
C GLN A 261 2.72 -15.27 3.16
N ALA A 262 2.10 -14.96 4.29
CA ALA A 262 2.75 -14.34 5.46
C ALA A 262 2.85 -15.37 6.59
N VAL A 263 4.05 -15.78 6.97
CA VAL A 263 4.28 -16.83 7.96
C VAL A 263 5.20 -16.32 9.07
N GLY A 264 4.63 -16.06 10.25
CA GLY A 264 5.35 -15.60 11.42
C GLY A 264 5.63 -14.10 11.42
N SER A 265 5.43 -13.47 12.58
CA SER A 265 5.87 -12.11 12.87
C SER A 265 6.42 -12.02 14.29
N HIS A 266 7.54 -11.33 14.47
CA HIS A 266 8.22 -11.16 15.76
C HIS A 266 7.51 -10.13 16.66
N ASN A 267 7.03 -9.03 16.09
CA ASN A 267 6.20 -8.06 16.80
C ASN A 267 4.73 -8.35 16.58
N LYS A 268 4.04 -8.79 17.64
CA LYS A 268 2.59 -9.10 17.63
C LYS A 268 1.84 -8.42 18.76
N GLY A 269 2.40 -7.34 19.30
CA GLY A 269 1.76 -6.49 20.31
C GLY A 269 0.80 -5.48 19.70
N GLU A 270 0.61 -4.38 20.41
CA GLU A 270 -0.31 -3.30 20.03
C GLU A 270 0.29 -2.37 18.95
N GLN A 271 -0.49 -1.33 18.58
CA GLN A 271 -0.02 -0.17 17.82
C GLN A 271 0.55 -0.46 16.42
N GLY A 272 -0.16 -1.22 15.58
CA GLY A 272 0.27 -1.35 14.18
C GLY A 272 1.14 -2.57 13.86
N ASN A 273 1.23 -3.56 14.75
CA ASN A 273 2.18 -4.66 14.63
C ASN A 273 1.53 -6.03 14.44
N GLY A 274 2.28 -6.92 13.77
CA GLY A 274 1.93 -8.32 13.60
C GLY A 274 0.95 -8.56 12.46
N TYR A 275 1.09 -7.85 11.35
CA TYR A 275 0.14 -7.91 10.24
C TYR A 275 0.67 -8.80 9.12
N GLY A 276 -0.14 -9.74 8.66
CA GLY A 276 0.14 -10.51 7.45
C GLY A 276 0.02 -9.61 6.22
N PHE A 277 -1.17 -9.04 6.03
CA PHE A 277 -1.49 -8.13 4.95
C PHE A 277 -2.11 -6.85 5.53
N SER A 278 -1.48 -5.71 5.29
CA SER A 278 -1.99 -4.40 5.68
C SER A 278 -2.36 -3.60 4.44
N LEU A 279 -3.60 -3.15 4.35
CA LEU A 279 -4.11 -2.31 3.26
C LEU A 279 -4.47 -0.93 3.81
N SER A 280 -4.01 0.13 3.15
CA SER A 280 -4.36 1.53 3.46
C SER A 280 -4.54 2.32 2.16
N GLU A 281 -5.60 3.09 2.01
CA GLU A 281 -5.89 3.80 0.74
C GLU A 281 -5.86 2.83 -0.46
N ALA A 282 -6.55 1.69 -0.33
CA ALA A 282 -6.55 0.61 -1.31
C ALA A 282 -7.92 0.51 -2.00
N PHE A 283 -7.95 0.66 -3.33
CA PHE A 283 -9.20 0.72 -4.10
C PHE A 283 -9.22 -0.21 -5.30
N ALA A 284 -10.32 -0.93 -5.52
CA ALA A 284 -10.53 -1.74 -6.73
C ALA A 284 -9.41 -2.77 -7.00
N ASN A 285 -8.93 -3.45 -5.96
CA ASN A 285 -7.88 -4.47 -6.06
C ASN A 285 -8.48 -5.89 -5.98
N ASN A 286 -7.72 -6.88 -6.44
CA ASN A 286 -8.12 -8.29 -6.37
C ASN A 286 -7.02 -9.12 -5.71
N PHE A 287 -7.33 -9.74 -4.58
CA PHE A 287 -6.43 -10.62 -3.87
C PHE A 287 -7.07 -12.01 -3.75
N THR A 288 -6.33 -13.04 -4.11
CA THR A 288 -6.79 -14.44 -4.01
C THR A 288 -5.72 -15.32 -3.39
N ASN A 289 -6.15 -16.43 -2.79
CA ASN A 289 -5.25 -17.44 -2.22
C ASN A 289 -4.24 -16.87 -1.20
N LEU A 290 -4.66 -15.87 -0.42
CA LEU A 290 -3.85 -15.31 0.66
C LEU A 290 -3.74 -16.32 1.81
N THR A 291 -2.52 -16.57 2.28
CA THR A 291 -2.27 -17.37 3.48
C THR A 291 -1.61 -16.51 4.54
N SER A 292 -2.13 -16.57 5.76
CA SER A 292 -1.49 -15.96 6.92
C SER A 292 -1.45 -16.94 8.09
N LEU A 293 -0.28 -17.09 8.69
CA LEU A 293 -0.03 -18.00 9.81
C LEU A 293 0.90 -17.33 10.83
N ASP A 294 0.65 -17.55 12.12
CA ASP A 294 1.51 -17.11 13.23
C ASP A 294 1.77 -15.60 13.33
N VAL A 295 0.81 -14.80 12.85
CA VAL A 295 0.75 -13.34 12.97
C VAL A 295 -0.38 -12.92 13.94
N ARG A 296 -0.50 -11.62 14.24
CA ARG A 296 -1.61 -11.08 15.05
C ARG A 296 -2.88 -10.87 14.22
N HIS A 297 -2.78 -10.12 13.13
CA HIS A 297 -3.89 -9.90 12.19
C HIS A 297 -3.51 -10.45 10.83
N GLY A 298 -4.29 -11.42 10.33
CA GLY A 298 -4.02 -12.02 9.02
C GLY A 298 -4.15 -11.00 7.89
N LEU A 299 -5.25 -10.25 7.89
CA LEU A 299 -5.56 -9.17 6.97
C LEU A 299 -6.12 -7.99 7.77
N LEU A 300 -5.70 -6.77 7.44
CA LEU A 300 -6.14 -5.53 8.07
C LEU A 300 -6.38 -4.45 7.03
N PHE A 301 -7.49 -3.73 7.19
CA PHE A 301 -7.71 -2.40 6.61
C PHE A 301 -7.34 -1.34 7.66
N ALA A 302 -6.56 -0.33 7.26
CA ALA A 302 -6.03 0.66 8.19
C ALA A 302 -7.14 1.56 8.75
N SER A 303 -6.98 1.98 10.01
CA SER A 303 -8.03 2.73 10.72
C SER A 303 -8.12 4.22 10.35
N TRP A 304 -7.21 4.71 9.51
CA TRP A 304 -7.06 6.14 9.17
C TRP A 304 -7.06 6.37 7.66
N SER A 305 -7.73 5.49 6.93
CA SER A 305 -7.93 5.59 5.48
C SER A 305 -9.24 4.91 5.10
N ALA A 306 -9.61 5.01 3.83
CA ALA A 306 -10.71 4.25 3.25
C ALA A 306 -10.22 3.20 2.26
N GLU A 307 -10.93 2.08 2.21
CA GLU A 307 -10.66 0.99 1.29
C GLU A 307 -11.97 0.48 0.71
N HIS A 308 -12.14 0.60 -0.61
CA HIS A 308 -13.37 0.24 -1.30
C HIS A 308 -13.11 -0.63 -2.52
N TYR A 309 -14.10 -1.46 -2.88
CA TYR A 309 -14.06 -2.28 -4.10
C TYR A 309 -12.91 -3.30 -4.15
N ASN A 310 -12.32 -3.66 -3.02
CA ASN A 310 -11.34 -4.75 -2.96
C ASN A 310 -12.06 -6.11 -2.90
N ASP A 311 -11.67 -7.02 -3.77
CA ASP A 311 -12.07 -8.44 -3.75
C ASP A 311 -10.96 -9.24 -3.06
N ILE A 312 -11.27 -9.96 -1.97
CA ILE A 312 -10.30 -10.66 -1.11
C ILE A 312 -10.86 -12.01 -0.66
#